data_AF-A0AAT9HSV8-F1
#
_entry.id   AF-A0AAT9HSV8-F1
#
_cell.length_a   1.000
_cell.length_b   1.000
_cell.length_c   1.000
_cell.angle_alpha   90.00
_cell.angle_beta   90.00
_cell.angle_gamma   90.00
#
_symmetry.space_group_name_H-M   'P 1'
#
loop_
_entity.id
_entity.type
_entity.pdbx_description
1 polymer ?
#
loop_
_entity_poly.entity_id
_entity_poly.type
_entity_poly.pdbx_seq_one_letter_code
_entity_poly.pdbx_strand_id
1 'polypeptide(L)'
;MLSTADTDLLAARAATGVSYRIGNPTRVDVAEELPALLDGADLAVVRLLGGKRAWEDGLAALKASGVPAVLLGGEATPDAELMAESTVPAGVVAEALRYLVEGGPENLTELARFLSDTVLLTGEGFEPPRAMPEFGVRGGRDLVDGRPTIGVLFYRAHELSGNTAFVDTLCDAIEARGANALPVYCGSLRDADPGLYTLLSETDALVATVLAAGGTHASQASAGGDEEAWDIGALADLNVPVLQGLCLTSSRAAWEASDAALSPMDAAMQVAIPEFDGRIVTVPFSFKEQGPDDVPVYVADPERAARVAGIAVRHARLGHRPNAEKKVALVFTAYPTKHSRVGNAVGLDTPASAVRVLDALRDAGYGVHGYPDNGDELIHRLIEAGGHDVEWLTEDQLAAAPARVPLADYRAWFAKLDPELRDAMTEAWGEPRARCTSTARTSCWPPCGSGTSW
;
A
#
# COMPACT_ATOMS: atom_id res chain seq x y z
N MET A 1 -2.91 2.37 30.71
CA MET A 1 -4.12 2.42 29.86
C MET A 1 -4.46 1.01 29.42
N LEU A 2 -5.72 0.64 29.52
CA LEU A 2 -6.24 -0.66 29.14
C LEU A 2 -7.38 -0.41 28.14
N SER A 3 -7.23 -0.82 26.88
CA SER A 3 -8.27 -0.61 25.86
C SER A 3 -8.45 -1.85 25.01
N THR A 4 -9.71 -2.20 24.73
CA THR A 4 -10.03 -3.24 23.75
C THR A 4 -9.71 -2.79 22.31
N ALA A 5 -9.54 -1.49 22.08
CA ALA A 5 -9.15 -0.92 20.79
C ALA A 5 -7.63 -0.69 20.74
N ASP A 6 -6.94 -1.50 19.93
CA ASP A 6 -5.48 -1.38 19.72
C ASP A 6 -5.07 0.01 19.19
N THR A 7 -5.95 0.70 18.47
CA THR A 7 -5.76 2.10 18.05
C THR A 7 -5.42 3.02 19.23
N ASP A 8 -6.13 2.88 20.35
CA ASP A 8 -5.90 3.69 21.55
C ASP A 8 -4.56 3.36 22.21
N LEU A 9 -4.18 2.08 22.22
CA LEU A 9 -2.93 1.60 22.82
C LEU A 9 -1.72 2.12 22.04
N LEU A 10 -1.80 2.06 20.71
CA LEU A 10 -0.79 2.62 19.81
C LEU A 10 -0.71 4.14 19.95
N ALA A 11 -1.85 4.85 20.03
CA ALA A 11 -1.91 6.30 20.25
C ALA A 11 -1.26 6.70 21.59
N ALA A 12 -1.57 5.96 22.66
CA ALA A 12 -0.98 6.17 23.98
C ALA A 12 0.53 5.89 24.01
N ARG A 13 1.02 4.92 23.22
CA ARG A 13 2.46 4.67 23.06
C ARG A 13 3.17 5.74 22.21
N ALA A 14 2.47 6.35 21.27
CA ALA A 14 2.97 7.45 20.44
C ALA A 14 2.87 8.83 21.11
N ALA A 15 2.14 8.95 22.23
CA ALA A 15 2.01 10.17 23.02
C ALA A 15 3.38 10.66 23.53
N THR A 16 3.58 11.98 23.59
CA THR A 16 4.91 12.58 23.85
C THR A 16 4.98 13.25 25.21
N GLY A 17 6.09 13.06 25.92
CA GLY A 17 6.30 13.66 27.25
C GLY A 17 5.45 13.04 28.38
N VAL A 18 4.76 11.93 28.11
CA VAL A 18 3.99 11.15 29.10
C VAL A 18 4.33 9.66 28.94
N SER A 19 4.29 8.89 30.04
CA SER A 19 4.65 7.47 30.03
C SER A 19 3.44 6.59 30.26
N TYR A 20 2.91 5.98 29.20
CA TYR A 20 1.85 5.00 29.29
C TYR A 20 2.40 3.58 29.38
N ARG A 21 1.92 2.81 30.37
CA ARG A 21 1.85 1.35 30.26
C ARG A 21 0.57 0.99 29.53
N ILE A 22 0.62 0.07 28.59
CA ILE A 22 -0.52 -0.31 27.73
C ILE A 22 -0.81 -1.82 27.84
N GLY A 23 -2.05 -2.20 27.55
CA GLY A 23 -2.47 -3.60 27.46
C GLY A 23 -3.89 -3.72 26.92
N ASN A 24 -4.20 -4.80 26.20
CA ASN A 24 -5.56 -5.06 25.71
C ASN A 24 -6.29 -6.02 26.67
N PRO A 25 -7.42 -5.63 27.30
CA PRO A 25 -8.20 -6.47 28.22
C PRO A 25 -8.59 -7.87 27.70
N THR A 26 -8.64 -8.06 26.37
CA THR A 26 -8.93 -9.38 25.76
C THR A 26 -7.73 -10.33 25.72
N ARG A 27 -6.53 -9.83 26.05
CA ARG A 27 -5.24 -10.53 25.95
C ARG A 27 -4.43 -10.49 27.25
N VAL A 28 -4.64 -9.48 28.09
CA VAL A 28 -4.02 -9.34 29.41
C VAL A 28 -4.58 -10.37 30.39
N ASP A 29 -3.70 -11.16 31.02
CA ASP A 29 -4.09 -12.02 32.13
C ASP A 29 -4.39 -11.19 33.39
N VAL A 30 -5.60 -11.36 33.93
CA VAL A 30 -6.09 -10.58 35.10
C VAL A 30 -5.39 -10.97 36.40
N ALA A 31 -4.87 -12.20 36.51
CA ALA A 31 -4.22 -12.71 37.71
C ALA A 31 -2.68 -12.50 37.68
N GLU A 32 -2.05 -12.67 36.52
CA GLU A 32 -0.59 -12.61 36.38
C GLU A 32 -0.07 -11.25 35.88
N GLU A 33 -0.71 -10.65 34.87
CA GLU A 33 -0.17 -9.47 34.17
C GLU A 33 -0.77 -8.15 34.65
N LEU A 34 -2.08 -8.12 34.93
CA LEU A 34 -2.75 -6.91 35.41
C LEU A 34 -2.13 -6.33 36.70
N PRO A 35 -1.73 -7.14 37.71
CA PRO A 35 -1.03 -6.59 38.88
C PRO A 35 0.28 -5.87 38.53
N ALA A 36 1.05 -6.41 37.57
CA ALA A 36 2.30 -5.79 37.12
C ALA A 36 2.06 -4.49 36.32
N LEU A 37 0.97 -4.43 35.53
CA LEU A 37 0.56 -3.20 34.86
C LEU A 37 0.17 -2.10 35.86
N LEU A 38 -0.45 -2.46 36.99
CA LEU A 38 -0.89 -1.54 38.04
C LEU A 38 0.19 -1.17 39.07
N ASP A 39 1.25 -1.96 39.24
CA ASP A 39 2.27 -1.75 40.27
C ASP A 39 3.02 -0.41 40.11
N GLY A 40 2.79 0.53 41.01
CA GLY A 40 3.33 1.89 40.89
C GLY A 40 2.75 2.70 39.71
N ALA A 41 1.53 2.40 39.26
CA ALA A 41 0.78 3.27 38.36
C ALA A 41 -0.08 4.26 39.17
N ASP A 42 0.09 5.57 38.94
CA ASP A 42 -0.65 6.60 39.68
C ASP A 42 -2.14 6.68 39.31
N LEU A 43 -2.50 6.26 38.09
CA LEU A 43 -3.86 6.28 37.57
C LEU A 43 -4.06 5.24 36.44
N ALA A 44 -5.24 4.64 36.39
CA ALA A 44 -5.69 3.74 35.33
C ALA A 44 -6.79 4.39 34.45
N VAL A 45 -6.68 4.19 33.15
CA VAL A 45 -7.74 4.47 32.17
C VAL A 45 -8.10 3.15 31.52
N VAL A 46 -9.39 2.77 31.57
CA VAL A 46 -9.92 1.54 30.97
C VAL A 46 -11.01 1.88 29.97
N ARG A 47 -10.93 1.34 28.75
CA ARG A 47 -11.93 1.50 27.70
C ARG A 47 -12.38 0.14 27.14
N LEU A 48 -13.67 -0.18 27.23
CA LEU A 48 -14.20 -1.50 26.90
C LEU A 48 -15.31 -1.45 25.84
N LEU A 49 -15.15 -2.24 24.77
CA LEU A 49 -16.26 -2.67 23.92
C LEU A 49 -17.07 -3.75 24.65
N GLY A 50 -18.41 -3.66 24.60
CA GLY A 50 -19.31 -4.58 25.33
C GLY A 50 -19.59 -4.21 26.79
N GLY A 51 -19.12 -3.04 27.24
CA GLY A 51 -19.41 -2.49 28.57
C GLY A 51 -18.82 -3.30 29.73
N LYS A 52 -19.33 -3.09 30.93
CA LYS A 52 -18.86 -3.70 32.19
C LYS A 52 -18.69 -5.23 32.11
N ARG A 53 -19.63 -5.91 31.48
CA ARG A 53 -19.70 -7.39 31.41
C ARG A 53 -18.61 -8.03 30.55
N ALA A 54 -17.89 -7.23 29.75
CA ALA A 54 -16.79 -7.73 28.93
C ALA A 54 -15.52 -8.06 29.74
N TRP A 55 -15.37 -7.52 30.95
CA TRP A 55 -14.12 -7.65 31.72
C TRP A 55 -14.34 -7.55 33.25
N GLU A 56 -15.37 -8.21 33.77
CA GLU A 56 -15.83 -8.06 35.18
C GLU A 56 -14.71 -8.34 36.21
N ASP A 57 -13.93 -9.41 36.01
CA ASP A 57 -12.84 -9.78 36.92
C ASP A 57 -11.70 -8.75 36.91
N GLY A 58 -11.37 -8.20 35.75
CA GLY A 58 -10.34 -7.15 35.62
C GLY A 58 -10.78 -5.83 36.24
N LEU A 59 -12.06 -5.46 36.10
CA LEU A 59 -12.65 -4.31 36.79
C LEU A 59 -12.67 -4.51 38.32
N ALA A 60 -12.97 -5.72 38.79
CA ALA A 60 -12.94 -6.05 40.22
C ALA A 60 -11.51 -5.99 40.79
N ALA A 61 -10.52 -6.55 40.08
CA ALA A 61 -9.10 -6.49 40.45
C ALA A 61 -8.57 -5.05 40.46
N LEU A 62 -8.90 -4.25 39.45
CA LEU A 62 -8.56 -2.83 39.40
C LEU A 62 -9.16 -2.07 40.58
N LYS A 63 -10.44 -2.29 40.90
CA LYS A 63 -11.12 -1.67 42.05
C LYS A 63 -10.50 -2.08 43.39
N ALA A 64 -10.03 -3.33 43.50
CA ALA A 64 -9.33 -3.84 44.68
C ALA A 64 -7.90 -3.27 44.84
N SER A 65 -7.24 -2.88 43.74
CA SER A 65 -5.90 -2.27 43.79
C SER A 65 -5.85 -0.90 44.47
N GLY A 66 -6.98 -0.18 44.50
CA GLY A 66 -7.06 1.18 45.03
C GLY A 66 -6.52 2.28 44.10
N VAL A 67 -5.99 1.93 42.93
CA VAL A 67 -5.53 2.89 41.90
C VAL A 67 -6.73 3.73 41.40
N PRO A 68 -6.63 5.06 41.33
CA PRO A 68 -7.63 5.92 40.68
C PRO A 68 -7.93 5.45 39.25
N ALA A 69 -9.21 5.28 38.92
CA ALA A 69 -9.64 4.58 37.70
C ALA A 69 -10.72 5.38 36.95
N VAL A 70 -10.46 5.60 35.67
CA VAL A 70 -11.42 6.15 34.70
C VAL A 70 -11.90 5.00 33.82
N LEU A 71 -13.20 4.70 33.85
CA LEU A 71 -13.80 3.56 33.15
C LEU A 71 -14.78 4.06 32.07
N LEU A 72 -14.58 3.63 30.83
CA LEU A 72 -15.22 4.21 29.64
C LEU A 72 -15.69 3.15 28.65
N GLY A 73 -16.78 3.44 27.95
CA GLY A 73 -17.22 2.64 26.80
C GLY A 73 -16.27 2.78 25.60
N GLY A 74 -16.22 1.75 24.77
CA GLY A 74 -15.51 1.78 23.48
C GLY A 74 -16.17 2.69 22.42
N GLU A 75 -17.43 3.06 22.63
CA GLU A 75 -18.24 3.89 21.73
C GLU A 75 -18.08 5.39 22.04
N ALA A 76 -18.59 6.25 21.15
CA ALA A 76 -18.66 7.69 21.40
C ALA A 76 -19.81 8.09 22.34
N THR A 77 -20.84 7.24 22.44
CA THR A 77 -21.95 7.42 23.37
C THR A 77 -21.49 7.08 24.80
N PRO A 78 -21.77 7.90 25.81
CA PRO A 78 -21.44 7.60 27.21
C PRO A 78 -22.08 6.28 27.72
N ASP A 79 -21.25 5.31 28.12
CA ASP A 79 -21.70 4.13 28.86
C ASP A 79 -21.90 4.50 30.33
N ALA A 80 -23.14 4.81 30.71
CA ALA A 80 -23.48 5.24 32.05
C ALA A 80 -23.24 4.16 33.13
N GLU A 81 -23.29 2.86 32.80
CA GLU A 81 -23.04 1.79 33.76
C GLU A 81 -21.53 1.70 34.07
N LEU A 82 -20.70 1.70 33.02
CA LEU A 82 -19.25 1.61 33.16
C LEU A 82 -18.67 2.90 33.75
N MET A 83 -19.14 4.08 33.33
CA MET A 83 -18.71 5.36 33.90
C MET A 83 -19.01 5.48 35.39
N ALA A 84 -20.14 4.92 35.88
CA ALA A 84 -20.52 4.96 37.29
C ALA A 84 -19.64 4.08 38.20
N GLU A 85 -18.87 3.14 37.65
CA GLU A 85 -17.89 2.33 38.40
C GLU A 85 -16.52 3.03 38.52
N SER A 86 -16.31 4.17 37.85
CA SER A 86 -15.07 4.96 37.96
C SER A 86 -14.86 5.47 39.38
N THR A 87 -13.60 5.55 39.83
CA THR A 87 -13.25 6.04 41.18
C THR A 87 -12.90 7.54 41.21
N VAL A 88 -13.03 8.23 40.07
CA VAL A 88 -12.84 9.68 39.92
C VAL A 88 -14.19 10.41 39.71
N PRO A 89 -14.29 11.73 39.91
CA PRO A 89 -15.55 12.47 39.72
C PRO A 89 -16.09 12.35 38.28
N ALA A 90 -17.42 12.24 38.13
CA ALA A 90 -18.06 12.02 36.82
C ALA A 90 -17.71 13.04 35.73
N GLY A 91 -17.42 14.30 36.10
CA GLY A 91 -16.93 15.32 35.15
C GLY A 91 -15.56 14.98 34.55
N VAL A 92 -14.68 14.35 35.32
CA VAL A 92 -13.37 13.86 34.85
C VAL A 92 -13.55 12.72 33.86
N VAL A 93 -14.49 11.81 34.15
CA VAL A 93 -14.82 10.68 33.26
C VAL A 93 -15.41 11.18 31.93
N ALA A 94 -16.32 12.17 31.98
CA ALA A 94 -16.91 12.78 30.79
C ALA A 94 -15.89 13.53 29.93
N GLU A 95 -14.94 14.25 30.53
CA GLU A 95 -13.89 14.95 29.77
C GLU A 95 -12.86 13.97 29.20
N ALA A 96 -12.48 12.92 29.95
CA ALA A 96 -11.62 11.85 29.47
C ALA A 96 -12.23 11.11 28.26
N LEU A 97 -13.55 10.90 28.25
CA LEU A 97 -14.26 10.36 27.08
C LEU A 97 -14.07 11.25 25.85
N ARG A 98 -14.14 12.58 26.00
CA ARG A 98 -13.98 13.51 24.86
C ARG A 98 -12.61 13.38 24.19
N TYR A 99 -11.51 13.23 24.96
CA TYR A 99 -10.19 12.96 24.37
C TYR A 99 -10.14 11.60 23.63
N LEU A 100 -10.76 10.55 24.18
CA LEU A 100 -10.76 9.20 23.56
C LEU A 100 -11.75 9.03 22.40
N VAL A 101 -12.73 9.92 22.26
CA VAL A 101 -13.62 9.99 21.09
C VAL A 101 -12.89 10.59 19.89
N GLU A 102 -12.11 11.65 20.11
CA GLU A 102 -11.28 12.23 19.04
C GLU A 102 -10.09 11.32 18.70
N GLY A 103 -9.43 10.77 19.71
CA GLY A 103 -8.22 9.94 19.57
C GLY A 103 -7.02 10.75 19.06
N GLY A 104 -5.92 10.06 18.71
CA GLY A 104 -4.68 10.70 18.24
C GLY A 104 -3.63 10.88 19.35
N PRO A 105 -2.32 10.70 19.07
CA PRO A 105 -1.25 10.78 20.07
C PRO A 105 -1.21 12.09 20.87
N GLU A 106 -1.58 13.20 20.24
CA GLU A 106 -1.67 14.53 20.87
C GLU A 106 -2.80 14.58 21.90
N ASN A 107 -3.98 14.07 21.57
CA ASN A 107 -5.10 14.00 22.52
C ASN A 107 -4.81 13.02 23.66
N LEU A 108 -4.07 11.92 23.41
CA LEU A 108 -3.60 11.04 24.48
C LEU A 108 -2.53 11.71 25.36
N THR A 109 -1.69 12.58 24.80
CA THR A 109 -0.75 13.41 25.56
C THR A 109 -1.49 14.36 26.51
N GLU A 110 -2.46 15.12 25.99
CA GLU A 110 -3.24 16.06 26.80
C GLU A 110 -4.21 15.35 27.77
N LEU A 111 -4.72 14.16 27.44
CA LEU A 111 -5.50 13.32 28.36
C LEU A 111 -4.67 12.94 29.60
N ALA A 112 -3.43 12.51 29.42
CA ALA A 112 -2.53 12.19 30.53
C ALA A 112 -2.29 13.42 31.43
N ARG A 113 -2.04 14.60 30.83
CA ARG A 113 -1.87 15.85 31.60
C ARG A 113 -3.14 16.27 32.32
N PHE A 114 -4.30 16.20 31.65
CA PHE A 114 -5.61 16.49 32.24
C PHE A 114 -5.89 15.61 33.46
N LEU A 115 -5.63 14.31 33.37
CA LEU A 115 -5.81 13.36 34.46
C LEU A 115 -4.78 13.56 35.59
N SER A 116 -3.54 13.88 35.24
CA SER A 116 -2.48 14.25 36.20
C SER A 116 -2.89 15.48 37.02
N ASP A 117 -3.26 16.57 36.36
CA ASP A 117 -3.66 17.81 37.04
C ASP A 117 -4.95 17.67 37.84
N THR A 118 -5.95 16.98 37.29
CA THR A 118 -7.30 16.95 37.87
C THR A 118 -7.46 15.89 38.97
N VAL A 119 -6.69 14.79 38.91
CA VAL A 119 -6.77 13.69 39.90
C VAL A 119 -5.56 13.67 40.84
N LEU A 120 -4.36 13.98 40.35
CA LEU A 120 -3.11 13.91 41.12
C LEU A 120 -2.60 15.30 41.59
N LEU A 121 -3.20 16.40 41.11
CA LEU A 121 -2.91 17.78 41.49
C LEU A 121 -1.46 18.22 41.23
N THR A 122 -0.89 17.76 40.12
CA THR A 122 0.52 18.00 39.71
C THR A 122 0.75 19.40 39.13
N GLY A 123 -0.10 19.88 38.23
CA GLY A 123 -0.06 21.25 37.69
C GLY A 123 0.83 21.44 36.47
N GLU A 124 0.90 20.42 35.61
CA GLU A 124 1.60 20.42 34.31
C GLU A 124 0.91 21.33 33.27
N GLY A 125 -0.41 21.51 33.39
CA GLY A 125 -1.26 22.19 32.40
C GLY A 125 -1.68 21.26 31.26
N PHE A 126 -2.89 21.46 30.73
CA PHE A 126 -3.45 20.66 29.64
C PHE A 126 -4.26 21.52 28.66
N GLU A 127 -4.23 21.14 27.38
CA GLU A 127 -5.07 21.73 26.34
C GLU A 127 -6.35 20.90 26.12
N PRO A 128 -7.51 21.51 25.77
CA PRO A 128 -8.76 20.80 25.57
C PRO A 128 -8.70 19.82 24.37
N PRO A 129 -9.60 18.82 24.31
CA PRO A 129 -9.64 17.83 23.21
C PRO A 129 -9.67 18.50 21.84
N ARG A 130 -8.74 18.12 20.97
CA ARG A 130 -8.61 18.61 19.60
C ARG A 130 -9.42 17.73 18.66
N ALA A 131 -10.34 18.34 17.92
CA ALA A 131 -11.14 17.63 16.93
C ALA A 131 -10.23 17.03 15.84
N MET A 132 -10.31 15.72 15.62
CA MET A 132 -9.51 15.03 14.60
C MET A 132 -10.31 14.92 13.29
N PRO A 133 -9.93 15.63 12.21
CA PRO A 133 -10.71 15.65 10.96
C PRO A 133 -10.97 14.25 10.37
N GLU A 134 -12.07 14.08 9.64
CA GLU A 134 -12.41 12.79 8.98
C GLU A 134 -11.45 12.42 7.84
N PHE A 135 -10.83 13.44 7.23
CA PHE A 135 -9.75 13.34 6.27
C PHE A 135 -8.76 14.50 6.43
N GLY A 136 -7.54 14.36 5.91
CA GLY A 136 -6.55 15.44 5.96
C GLY A 136 -5.17 15.02 5.43
N VAL A 137 -4.25 15.98 5.37
CA VAL A 137 -2.85 15.75 4.98
C VAL A 137 -2.00 15.50 6.22
N ARG A 138 -1.23 14.40 6.22
CA ARG A 138 -0.27 14.09 7.29
C ARG A 138 1.01 14.92 7.13
N GLY A 139 1.51 15.48 8.23
CA GLY A 139 2.92 15.86 8.38
C GLY A 139 3.46 17.01 7.51
N GLY A 140 2.68 17.58 6.59
CA GLY A 140 3.03 18.80 5.85
C GLY A 140 4.35 18.72 5.09
N ARG A 141 4.49 17.78 4.14
CA ARG A 141 5.70 17.63 3.32
C ARG A 141 5.83 18.76 2.29
N ASP A 142 7.06 19.26 2.10
CA ASP A 142 7.35 20.35 1.16
C ASP A 142 7.15 19.91 -0.29
N LEU A 143 6.18 20.52 -0.99
CA LEU A 143 5.92 20.27 -2.40
C LEU A 143 6.88 21.11 -3.27
N VAL A 144 7.61 20.46 -4.18
CA VAL A 144 8.53 21.12 -5.11
C VAL A 144 7.84 21.31 -6.46
N ASP A 145 7.81 22.56 -6.92
CA ASP A 145 7.22 22.93 -8.22
C ASP A 145 7.89 22.19 -9.41
N GLY A 146 7.10 21.90 -10.44
CA GLY A 146 7.52 21.15 -11.62
C GLY A 146 7.82 19.65 -11.39
N ARG A 147 7.57 19.10 -10.20
CA ARG A 147 7.58 17.66 -9.95
C ARG A 147 6.16 17.10 -9.94
N PRO A 148 5.95 15.86 -10.42
CA PRO A 148 4.65 15.21 -10.28
C PRO A 148 4.37 14.90 -8.80
N THR A 149 3.12 15.06 -8.37
CA THR A 149 2.66 14.81 -7.00
C THR A 149 1.98 13.45 -6.91
N ILE A 150 2.44 12.59 -6.00
CA ILE A 150 1.84 11.28 -5.75
C ILE A 150 1.07 11.34 -4.43
N GLY A 151 -0.25 11.14 -4.50
CA GLY A 151 -1.06 10.93 -3.30
C GLY A 151 -0.73 9.58 -2.67
N VAL A 152 -0.59 9.53 -1.35
CA VAL A 152 -0.47 8.28 -0.58
C VAL A 152 -1.64 8.23 0.39
N LEU A 153 -2.69 7.49 0.02
CA LEU A 153 -3.97 7.49 0.72
C LEU A 153 -4.11 6.27 1.64
N PHE A 154 -4.26 6.54 2.94
CA PHE A 154 -4.28 5.53 4.00
C PHE A 154 -5.43 5.75 5.00
N TYR A 155 -5.74 4.75 5.83
CA TYR A 155 -6.86 4.84 6.77
C TYR A 155 -6.57 5.83 7.91
N ARG A 156 -7.55 6.70 8.24
CA ARG A 156 -7.55 7.59 9.42
C ARG A 156 -7.24 6.86 10.73
N ALA A 157 -7.58 5.57 10.84
CA ALA A 157 -7.21 4.74 11.99
C ALA A 157 -5.69 4.64 12.21
N HIS A 158 -4.86 4.69 11.16
CA HIS A 158 -3.40 4.72 11.30
C HIS A 158 -2.90 6.09 11.80
N GLU A 159 -3.50 7.19 11.34
CA GLU A 159 -3.17 8.53 11.86
C GLU A 159 -3.55 8.64 13.35
N LEU A 160 -4.77 8.23 13.72
CA LEU A 160 -5.23 8.23 15.11
C LEU A 160 -4.39 7.36 16.05
N SER A 161 -3.77 6.28 15.53
CA SER A 161 -2.90 5.40 16.30
C SER A 161 -1.42 5.81 16.28
N GLY A 162 -1.03 6.79 15.47
CA GLY A 162 0.38 7.08 15.17
C GLY A 162 1.11 5.94 14.43
N ASN A 163 0.40 4.91 13.95
CA ASN A 163 0.96 3.76 13.24
C ASN A 163 1.15 4.08 11.74
N THR A 164 1.97 5.08 11.46
CA THR A 164 2.11 5.72 10.13
C THR A 164 3.49 5.53 9.50
N ALA A 165 4.45 4.92 10.19
CA ALA A 165 5.83 4.77 9.71
C ALA A 165 5.94 4.07 8.34
N PHE A 166 5.00 3.20 7.99
CA PHE A 166 4.93 2.58 6.66
C PHE A 166 4.53 3.58 5.55
N VAL A 167 3.68 4.56 5.86
CA VAL A 167 3.31 5.67 4.96
C VAL A 167 4.51 6.57 4.75
N ASP A 168 5.19 6.93 5.84
CA ASP A 168 6.39 7.78 5.79
C ASP A 168 7.50 7.11 4.94
N THR A 169 7.73 5.82 5.12
CA THR A 169 8.69 5.03 4.29
C THR A 169 8.35 5.06 2.79
N LEU A 170 7.05 4.99 2.43
CA LEU A 170 6.62 5.08 1.03
C LEU A 170 6.75 6.50 0.47
N CYS A 171 6.47 7.53 1.27
CA CYS A 171 6.63 8.94 0.89
C CYS A 171 8.11 9.26 0.61
N ASP A 172 9.01 8.85 1.50
CA ASP A 172 10.45 9.03 1.33
C ASP A 172 10.96 8.31 0.05
N ALA A 173 10.40 7.14 -0.26
CA ALA A 173 10.70 6.39 -1.48
C ALA A 173 10.16 7.03 -2.77
N ILE A 174 9.07 7.81 -2.68
CA ILE A 174 8.53 8.64 -3.77
C ILE A 174 9.43 9.86 -4.00
N GLU A 175 9.80 10.56 -2.94
CA GLU A 175 10.67 11.75 -2.96
C GLU A 175 12.06 11.41 -3.52
N ALA A 176 12.65 10.29 -3.08
CA ALA A 176 13.91 9.75 -3.60
C ALA A 176 13.89 9.45 -5.11
N ARG A 177 12.71 9.36 -5.73
CA ARG A 177 12.53 9.17 -7.19
C ARG A 177 12.29 10.48 -7.94
N GLY A 178 12.28 11.63 -7.26
CA GLY A 178 12.08 12.95 -7.87
C GLY A 178 10.62 13.23 -8.20
N ALA A 179 9.74 12.97 -7.25
CA ALA A 179 8.32 13.33 -7.22
C ALA A 179 8.01 13.98 -5.86
N ASN A 180 6.85 14.60 -5.71
CA ASN A 180 6.33 15.04 -4.41
C ASN A 180 5.48 13.92 -3.80
N ALA A 181 5.47 13.80 -2.47
CA ALA A 181 4.60 12.86 -1.76
C ALA A 181 3.54 13.63 -0.95
N LEU A 182 2.26 13.33 -1.20
CA LEU A 182 1.13 13.91 -0.48
C LEU A 182 0.43 12.81 0.34
N PRO A 183 0.84 12.57 1.59
CA PRO A 183 0.19 11.57 2.44
C PRO A 183 -1.16 12.09 2.94
N VAL A 184 -2.23 11.44 2.52
CA VAL A 184 -3.62 11.79 2.86
C VAL A 184 -4.23 10.66 3.68
N TYR A 185 -4.89 10.99 4.78
CA TYR A 185 -5.71 10.03 5.52
C TYR A 185 -7.20 10.25 5.26
N CYS A 186 -8.01 9.19 5.31
CA CYS A 186 -9.47 9.27 5.30
C CYS A 186 -10.10 8.12 6.10
N GLY A 187 -11.31 8.31 6.63
CA GLY A 187 -12.09 7.22 7.23
C GLY A 187 -12.56 6.16 6.23
N SER A 188 -13.04 6.63 5.07
CA SER A 188 -13.61 5.83 3.98
C SER A 188 -13.39 6.55 2.65
N LEU A 189 -13.28 5.81 1.55
CA LEU A 189 -13.39 6.36 0.18
C LEU A 189 -14.81 6.21 -0.41
N ARG A 190 -15.72 5.55 0.30
CA ARG A 190 -17.16 5.51 0.02
C ARG A 190 -17.87 6.62 0.77
N ASP A 191 -18.82 7.28 0.10
CA ASP A 191 -19.60 8.39 0.65
C ASP A 191 -18.72 9.48 1.30
N ALA A 192 -17.50 9.63 0.75
CA ALA A 192 -16.48 10.50 1.33
C ALA A 192 -16.79 11.98 1.06
N ASP A 193 -16.33 12.84 1.97
CA ASP A 193 -16.53 14.28 1.86
C ASP A 193 -15.96 14.82 0.52
N PRO A 194 -16.69 15.68 -0.23
CA PRO A 194 -16.20 16.26 -1.49
C PRO A 194 -14.85 17.00 -1.39
N GLY A 195 -14.50 17.49 -0.20
CA GLY A 195 -13.19 18.06 0.10
C GLY A 195 -12.04 17.05 0.03
N LEU A 196 -12.28 15.76 0.27
CA LEU A 196 -11.27 14.71 0.05
C LEU A 196 -10.96 14.58 -1.44
N TYR A 197 -11.97 14.46 -2.31
CA TYR A 197 -11.74 14.38 -3.75
C TYR A 197 -11.13 15.67 -4.31
N THR A 198 -11.48 16.83 -3.75
CA THR A 198 -10.83 18.11 -4.07
C THR A 198 -9.32 18.04 -3.76
N LEU A 199 -8.94 17.58 -2.56
CA LEU A 199 -7.54 17.37 -2.17
C LEU A 199 -6.82 16.33 -3.05
N LEU A 200 -7.49 15.24 -3.43
CA LEU A 200 -6.92 14.21 -4.30
C LEU A 200 -6.76 14.67 -5.75
N SER A 201 -7.55 15.66 -6.21
CA SER A 201 -7.44 16.23 -7.56
C SER A 201 -6.15 17.03 -7.80
N GLU A 202 -5.41 17.36 -6.73
CA GLU A 202 -4.08 17.99 -6.81
C GLU A 202 -2.93 16.99 -7.04
N THR A 203 -3.25 15.70 -7.22
CA THR A 203 -2.28 14.62 -7.46
C THR A 203 -2.22 14.21 -8.94
N ASP A 204 -1.09 13.66 -9.38
CA ASP A 204 -0.89 13.10 -10.73
C ASP A 204 -1.04 11.57 -10.79
N ALA A 205 -0.99 10.92 -9.63
CA ALA A 205 -1.27 9.51 -9.41
C ALA A 205 -1.53 9.28 -7.92
N LEU A 206 -2.32 8.26 -7.61
CA LEU A 206 -2.74 7.93 -6.25
C LEU A 206 -2.28 6.52 -5.88
N VAL A 207 -1.49 6.35 -4.82
CA VAL A 207 -1.28 5.06 -4.17
C VAL A 207 -2.30 4.93 -3.05
N ALA A 208 -3.30 4.09 -3.24
CA ALA A 208 -4.35 3.84 -2.25
C ALA A 208 -4.10 2.53 -1.50
N THR A 209 -4.14 2.59 -0.17
CA THR A 209 -4.15 1.41 0.72
C THR A 209 -5.52 1.21 1.38
N VAL A 210 -6.49 2.10 1.11
CA VAL A 210 -7.87 2.05 1.62
C VAL A 210 -8.83 1.47 0.58
N LEU A 211 -9.87 0.76 1.02
CA LEU A 211 -10.93 0.26 0.13
C LEU A 211 -11.91 1.39 -0.22
N ALA A 212 -12.37 1.47 -1.47
CA ALA A 212 -13.31 2.51 -1.93
C ALA A 212 -14.73 1.99 -2.09
N ALA A 213 -14.91 0.84 -2.73
CA ALA A 213 -16.18 0.14 -2.81
C ALA A 213 -15.98 -1.31 -2.30
N GLY A 214 -16.99 -2.17 -2.13
CA GLY A 214 -18.29 -2.24 -2.79
C GLY A 214 -19.50 -1.86 -1.95
N GLY A 215 -20.59 -1.52 -2.64
CA GLY A 215 -21.92 -1.35 -2.04
C GLY A 215 -22.37 -2.58 -1.23
N THR A 216 -23.52 -2.47 -0.57
CA THR A 216 -24.13 -3.55 0.22
C THR A 216 -24.41 -4.83 -0.58
N HIS A 217 -24.28 -4.78 -1.91
CA HIS A 217 -24.47 -5.87 -2.87
C HIS A 217 -23.17 -6.24 -3.63
N ALA A 218 -21.97 -6.02 -3.06
CA ALA A 218 -20.69 -6.40 -3.68
C ALA A 218 -20.61 -7.87 -4.17
N SER A 219 -21.38 -8.79 -3.56
CA SER A 219 -21.51 -10.18 -3.97
C SER A 219 -22.38 -10.42 -5.22
N GLN A 220 -23.06 -9.38 -5.73
CA GLN A 220 -23.90 -9.42 -6.93
C GLN A 220 -23.29 -8.66 -8.11
N ALA A 221 -22.26 -7.83 -7.87
CA ALA A 221 -21.41 -7.25 -8.91
C ALA A 221 -20.56 -8.36 -9.58
N SER A 222 -21.13 -8.97 -10.62
CA SER A 222 -20.53 -10.06 -11.39
C SER A 222 -21.09 -10.03 -12.81
N ALA A 223 -20.45 -10.71 -13.77
CA ALA A 223 -20.88 -10.70 -15.16
C ALA A 223 -22.35 -11.18 -15.32
N GLY A 224 -23.25 -10.27 -15.66
CA GLY A 224 -24.71 -10.51 -15.74
C GLY A 224 -25.51 -10.20 -14.47
N GLY A 225 -24.88 -9.59 -13.46
CA GLY A 225 -25.52 -8.98 -12.30
C GLY A 225 -25.82 -7.49 -12.50
N ASP A 226 -26.04 -6.78 -11.38
CA ASP A 226 -26.34 -5.35 -11.38
C ASP A 226 -25.05 -4.52 -11.27
N GLU A 227 -24.58 -4.01 -12.41
CA GLU A 227 -23.39 -3.15 -12.49
C GLU A 227 -23.64 -1.74 -11.91
N GLU A 228 -24.90 -1.28 -11.82
CA GLU A 228 -25.24 0.04 -11.25
C GLU A 228 -25.08 0.08 -9.72
N ALA A 229 -24.87 -1.08 -9.07
CA ALA A 229 -24.63 -1.18 -7.63
C ALA A 229 -23.17 -0.87 -7.21
N TRP A 230 -22.28 -0.54 -8.15
CA TRP A 230 -20.85 -0.26 -7.91
C TRP A 230 -20.44 1.12 -8.43
N ASP A 231 -20.62 2.15 -7.61
CA ASP A 231 -20.26 3.53 -7.95
C ASP A 231 -18.77 3.82 -7.69
N ILE A 232 -18.03 4.07 -8.78
CA ILE A 232 -16.61 4.49 -8.79
C ILE A 232 -16.49 5.98 -9.19
N GLY A 233 -17.60 6.68 -9.46
CA GLY A 233 -17.65 7.94 -10.19
C GLY A 233 -16.66 8.98 -9.66
N ALA A 234 -16.68 9.23 -8.35
CA ALA A 234 -15.80 10.23 -7.73
C ALA A 234 -14.29 9.89 -7.78
N LEU A 235 -13.89 8.62 -7.94
CA LEU A 235 -12.50 8.25 -8.21
C LEU A 235 -12.17 8.33 -9.71
N ALA A 236 -13.12 7.96 -10.58
CA ALA A 236 -12.94 8.05 -12.03
C ALA A 236 -12.83 9.52 -12.49
N ASP A 237 -13.59 10.42 -11.87
CA ASP A 237 -13.58 11.87 -12.13
C ASP A 237 -12.24 12.54 -11.81
N LEU A 238 -11.41 11.95 -10.94
CA LEU A 238 -10.03 12.42 -10.71
C LEU A 238 -9.16 12.26 -11.96
N ASN A 239 -9.48 11.30 -12.84
CA ASN A 239 -8.79 11.03 -14.10
C ASN A 239 -7.26 10.84 -13.96
N VAL A 240 -6.83 10.23 -12.85
CA VAL A 240 -5.42 9.89 -12.56
C VAL A 240 -5.23 8.39 -12.36
N PRO A 241 -4.02 7.85 -12.58
CA PRO A 241 -3.72 6.45 -12.28
C PRO A 241 -3.87 6.18 -10.77
N VAL A 242 -4.83 5.32 -10.41
CA VAL A 242 -4.99 4.81 -9.04
C VAL A 242 -4.28 3.45 -8.94
N LEU A 243 -3.34 3.35 -8.02
CA LEU A 243 -2.50 2.18 -7.77
C LEU A 243 -2.84 1.59 -6.40
N GLN A 244 -3.07 0.28 -6.34
CA GLN A 244 -3.29 -0.41 -5.08
C GLN A 244 -1.93 -0.71 -4.43
N GLY A 245 -1.66 -0.08 -3.28
CA GLY A 245 -0.53 -0.39 -2.42
C GLY A 245 -0.92 -1.44 -1.38
N LEU A 246 -0.31 -2.63 -1.42
CA LEU A 246 -0.72 -3.74 -0.56
C LEU A 246 -0.03 -3.65 0.82
N CYS A 247 -0.84 -3.69 1.87
CA CYS A 247 -0.44 -3.71 3.28
C CYS A 247 -0.95 -5.01 3.91
N LEU A 248 -0.15 -6.09 3.87
CA LEU A 248 -0.64 -7.44 4.18
C LEU A 248 -0.98 -7.62 5.65
N THR A 249 -2.03 -8.41 5.90
CA THR A 249 -2.44 -8.78 7.26
C THR A 249 -1.58 -9.90 7.87
N SER A 250 -0.63 -10.46 7.11
CA SER A 250 0.45 -11.36 7.54
C SER A 250 1.78 -10.62 7.75
N SER A 251 2.70 -11.27 8.49
CA SER A 251 4.08 -10.80 8.64
C SER A 251 4.91 -11.00 7.37
N ARG A 252 5.99 -10.23 7.22
CA ARG A 252 6.94 -10.33 6.12
C ARG A 252 7.57 -11.72 6.04
N ALA A 253 7.89 -12.33 7.18
CA ALA A 253 8.44 -13.68 7.24
C ALA A 253 7.44 -14.75 6.75
N ALA A 254 6.14 -14.59 7.06
CA ALA A 254 5.09 -15.49 6.57
C ALA A 254 4.83 -15.29 5.07
N TRP A 255 4.98 -14.07 4.55
CA TRP A 255 4.91 -13.75 3.13
C TRP A 255 6.07 -14.38 2.34
N GLU A 256 7.31 -14.18 2.82
CA GLU A 256 8.55 -14.66 2.19
C GLU A 256 8.63 -16.19 2.13
N ALA A 257 8.04 -16.89 3.12
CA ALA A 257 7.94 -18.35 3.16
C ALA A 257 6.73 -18.94 2.40
N SER A 258 5.95 -18.13 1.65
CA SER A 258 4.68 -18.58 1.04
C SER A 258 4.72 -18.64 -0.49
N ASP A 259 4.56 -19.84 -1.04
CA ASP A 259 4.34 -20.07 -2.49
C ASP A 259 3.08 -19.37 -3.04
N ALA A 260 2.10 -19.10 -2.19
CA ALA A 260 0.83 -18.46 -2.57
C ALA A 260 0.91 -16.93 -2.57
N ALA A 261 1.96 -16.35 -1.98
CA ALA A 261 2.20 -14.92 -1.72
C ALA A 261 1.13 -14.17 -0.90
N LEU A 262 -0.18 -14.41 -1.08
CA LEU A 262 -1.25 -13.68 -0.39
C LEU A 262 -2.13 -14.64 0.43
N SER A 263 -2.62 -14.17 1.58
CA SER A 263 -3.71 -14.87 2.27
C SER A 263 -5.00 -14.76 1.43
N PRO A 264 -5.97 -15.70 1.57
CA PRO A 264 -7.25 -15.58 0.88
C PRO A 264 -8.01 -14.28 1.21
N MET A 265 -7.81 -13.74 2.41
CA MET A 265 -8.38 -12.46 2.83
C MET A 265 -7.71 -11.28 2.13
N ASP A 266 -6.36 -11.25 2.07
CA ASP A 266 -5.63 -10.18 1.37
C ASP A 266 -5.87 -10.24 -0.14
N ALA A 267 -5.96 -11.44 -0.74
CA ALA A 267 -6.28 -11.60 -2.15
C ALA A 267 -7.70 -11.08 -2.48
N ALA A 268 -8.69 -11.35 -1.63
CA ALA A 268 -10.05 -10.81 -1.80
C ALA A 268 -10.10 -9.29 -1.58
N MET A 269 -9.57 -8.81 -0.46
CA MET A 269 -9.73 -7.42 -0.02
C MET A 269 -8.74 -6.45 -0.69
N GLN A 270 -7.52 -6.88 -1.02
CA GLN A 270 -6.45 -6.01 -1.53
C GLN A 270 -6.09 -6.25 -2.99
N VAL A 271 -6.72 -7.21 -3.67
CA VAL A 271 -6.55 -7.44 -5.12
C VAL A 271 -7.91 -7.48 -5.80
N ALA A 272 -8.72 -8.52 -5.56
CA ALA A 272 -9.95 -8.75 -6.33
C ALA A 272 -10.96 -7.60 -6.20
N ILE A 273 -11.25 -7.11 -4.98
CA ILE A 273 -12.16 -5.97 -4.78
C ILE A 273 -11.60 -4.67 -5.42
N PRO A 274 -10.34 -4.28 -5.17
CA PRO A 274 -9.71 -3.13 -5.86
C PRO A 274 -9.62 -3.22 -7.39
N GLU A 275 -9.68 -4.41 -8.00
CA GLU A 275 -9.76 -4.56 -9.45
C GLU A 275 -11.13 -4.10 -10.01
N PHE A 276 -12.23 -4.24 -9.26
CA PHE A 276 -13.54 -3.67 -9.64
C PHE A 276 -13.51 -2.13 -9.59
N ASP A 277 -12.72 -1.53 -8.71
CA ASP A 277 -12.45 -0.07 -8.70
C ASP A 277 -11.56 0.39 -9.88
N GLY A 278 -11.12 -0.53 -10.76
CA GLY A 278 -10.23 -0.22 -11.88
C GLY A 278 -8.77 0.07 -11.49
N ARG A 279 -8.34 -0.28 -10.27
CA ARG A 279 -7.01 0.06 -9.77
C ARG A 279 -5.91 -0.83 -10.35
N ILE A 280 -4.73 -0.24 -10.49
CA ILE A 280 -3.52 -0.95 -10.89
C ILE A 280 -2.94 -1.66 -9.66
N VAL A 281 -3.07 -2.98 -9.59
CA VAL A 281 -2.47 -3.82 -8.54
C VAL A 281 -0.94 -3.74 -8.62
N THR A 282 -0.27 -3.42 -7.51
CA THR A 282 1.20 -3.27 -7.46
C THR A 282 1.90 -4.45 -6.75
N VAL A 283 2.47 -4.22 -5.57
CA VAL A 283 3.15 -5.25 -4.75
C VAL A 283 2.88 -5.00 -3.26
N PRO A 284 2.96 -6.04 -2.40
CA PRO A 284 3.11 -5.89 -0.97
C PRO A 284 4.30 -4.99 -0.63
N PHE A 285 4.05 -3.90 0.11
CA PHE A 285 5.10 -3.00 0.60
C PHE A 285 5.10 -2.81 2.12
N SER A 286 4.02 -3.23 2.79
CA SER A 286 3.87 -3.16 4.24
C SER A 286 3.29 -4.48 4.75
N PHE A 287 3.69 -4.88 5.94
CA PHE A 287 3.35 -6.17 6.56
C PHE A 287 2.92 -5.96 8.00
N LYS A 288 1.97 -6.77 8.47
CA LYS A 288 1.50 -6.72 9.85
C LYS A 288 2.44 -7.52 10.74
N GLU A 289 3.23 -6.82 11.53
CA GLU A 289 4.19 -7.40 12.47
C GLU A 289 3.68 -7.30 13.91
N GLN A 290 4.18 -8.20 14.76
CA GLN A 290 3.95 -8.12 16.20
C GLN A 290 4.81 -6.98 16.76
N GLY A 291 4.16 -5.91 17.23
CA GLY A 291 4.83 -4.76 17.81
C GLY A 291 5.12 -4.94 19.31
N PRO A 292 5.74 -3.92 19.95
CA PRO A 292 5.88 -3.87 21.40
C PRO A 292 4.54 -3.99 22.12
N ASP A 293 4.57 -4.52 23.35
CA ASP A 293 3.40 -4.72 24.20
C ASP A 293 2.32 -5.59 23.55
N ASP A 294 2.76 -6.50 22.66
CA ASP A 294 1.96 -7.36 21.79
C ASP A 294 0.96 -6.63 20.87
N VAL A 295 1.06 -5.30 20.70
CA VAL A 295 0.14 -4.55 19.85
C VAL A 295 0.63 -4.56 18.39
N PRO A 296 -0.13 -5.12 17.42
CA PRO A 296 0.33 -5.24 16.04
C PRO A 296 0.56 -3.89 15.37
N VAL A 297 1.60 -3.81 14.53
CA VAL A 297 2.00 -2.62 13.79
C VAL A 297 2.17 -2.93 12.30
N TYR A 298 2.09 -1.92 11.44
CA TYR A 298 2.37 -2.07 10.02
C TYR A 298 3.79 -1.58 9.73
N VAL A 299 4.64 -2.48 9.25
CA VAL A 299 6.06 -2.22 8.96
C VAL A 299 6.30 -2.31 7.47
N ALA A 300 6.85 -1.24 6.88
CA ALA A 300 7.21 -1.24 5.47
C ALA A 300 8.50 -2.02 5.19
N ASP A 301 8.53 -2.74 4.08
CA ASP A 301 9.77 -3.17 3.44
C ASP A 301 10.26 -2.05 2.51
N PRO A 302 11.44 -1.43 2.76
CA PRO A 302 11.89 -0.27 1.99
C PRO A 302 12.16 -0.55 0.51
N GLU A 303 12.56 -1.78 0.13
CA GLU A 303 12.81 -2.13 -1.26
C GLU A 303 11.47 -2.27 -2.00
N ARG A 304 10.48 -2.91 -1.37
CA ARG A 304 9.13 -3.00 -1.91
C ARG A 304 8.42 -1.64 -1.96
N ALA A 305 8.59 -0.78 -0.96
CA ALA A 305 8.10 0.59 -0.98
C ALA A 305 8.73 1.37 -2.15
N ALA A 306 10.04 1.21 -2.38
CA ALA A 306 10.71 1.74 -3.56
C ALA A 306 10.17 1.15 -4.87
N ARG A 307 9.72 -0.12 -4.91
CA ARG A 307 9.05 -0.72 -6.08
C ARG A 307 7.69 -0.05 -6.35
N VAL A 308 6.83 0.11 -5.35
CA VAL A 308 5.52 0.80 -5.47
C VAL A 308 5.71 2.24 -5.95
N ALA A 309 6.55 3.02 -5.26
CA ALA A 309 6.92 4.38 -5.65
C ALA A 309 7.47 4.44 -7.09
N GLY A 310 8.23 3.42 -7.50
CA GLY A 310 8.79 3.30 -8.85
C GLY A 310 7.77 3.06 -9.95
N ILE A 311 6.60 2.49 -9.62
CA ILE A 311 5.48 2.32 -10.53
C ILE A 311 4.65 3.61 -10.55
N ALA A 312 4.25 4.13 -9.38
CA ALA A 312 3.45 5.35 -9.27
C ALA A 312 4.09 6.57 -9.97
N VAL A 313 5.38 6.83 -9.72
CA VAL A 313 6.11 7.95 -10.35
C VAL A 313 6.26 7.77 -11.86
N ARG A 314 6.31 6.53 -12.38
CA ARG A 314 6.30 6.31 -13.84
C ARG A 314 4.93 6.59 -14.45
N HIS A 315 3.85 6.20 -13.77
CA HIS A 315 2.48 6.47 -14.21
C HIS A 315 2.18 7.97 -14.23
N ALA A 316 2.48 8.70 -13.16
CA ALA A 316 2.33 10.16 -13.12
C ALA A 316 3.12 10.87 -14.25
N ARG A 317 4.37 10.44 -14.50
CA ARG A 317 5.20 10.98 -15.60
C ARG A 317 4.63 10.74 -17.01
N LEU A 318 3.67 9.83 -17.20
CA LEU A 318 2.99 9.68 -18.49
C LEU A 318 1.98 10.81 -18.75
N GLY A 319 1.38 11.39 -17.70
CA GLY A 319 0.52 12.58 -17.83
C GLY A 319 1.32 13.82 -18.26
N HIS A 320 2.49 14.02 -17.65
CA HIS A 320 3.36 15.19 -17.89
C HIS A 320 4.09 15.20 -19.23
N ARG A 321 4.27 14.05 -19.90
CA ARG A 321 5.11 13.93 -21.10
C ARG A 321 4.31 14.20 -22.39
N PRO A 322 4.77 15.07 -23.30
CA PRO A 322 4.15 15.24 -24.62
C PRO A 322 4.12 13.92 -25.41
N ASN A 323 3.04 13.67 -26.18
CA ASN A 323 2.88 12.43 -26.93
C ASN A 323 4.03 12.18 -27.93
N ALA A 324 4.52 13.23 -28.59
CA ALA A 324 5.66 13.16 -29.51
C ALA A 324 6.95 12.63 -28.85
N GLU A 325 7.10 12.78 -27.53
CA GLU A 325 8.25 12.30 -26.78
C GLU A 325 8.03 10.93 -26.13
N LYS A 326 6.79 10.43 -26.05
CA LYS A 326 6.47 9.14 -25.42
C LYS A 326 7.02 7.99 -26.26
N LYS A 327 7.75 7.09 -25.63
CA LYS A 327 8.24 5.84 -26.24
C LYS A 327 7.35 4.69 -25.77
N VAL A 328 6.65 4.06 -26.71
CA VAL A 328 5.74 2.93 -26.47
C VAL A 328 6.35 1.67 -27.09
N ALA A 329 6.33 0.56 -26.37
CA ALA A 329 6.74 -0.74 -26.87
C ALA A 329 5.49 -1.63 -27.05
N LEU A 330 5.27 -2.14 -28.26
CA LEU A 330 4.27 -3.16 -28.53
C LEU A 330 4.96 -4.54 -28.52
N VAL A 331 4.62 -5.36 -27.53
CA VAL A 331 5.25 -6.68 -27.32
C VAL A 331 4.31 -7.77 -27.80
N PHE A 332 4.79 -8.61 -28.71
CA PHE A 332 4.02 -9.70 -29.30
C PHE A 332 4.38 -11.03 -28.64
N THR A 333 3.37 -11.85 -28.33
CA THR A 333 3.57 -13.24 -27.91
C THR A 333 4.11 -14.08 -29.07
N ALA A 334 5.02 -15.00 -28.78
CA ALA A 334 5.60 -15.92 -29.77
C ALA A 334 5.80 -17.30 -29.15
N TYR A 335 4.71 -17.92 -28.69
CA TYR A 335 4.74 -19.24 -28.04
C TYR A 335 3.94 -20.29 -28.84
N PRO A 336 4.53 -21.46 -29.17
CA PRO A 336 5.98 -21.73 -29.21
C PRO A 336 6.70 -20.79 -30.20
N THR A 337 8.03 -20.68 -30.13
CA THR A 337 8.88 -19.67 -30.81
C THR A 337 8.92 -19.73 -32.36
N LYS A 338 8.00 -20.45 -33.00
CA LYS A 338 7.91 -20.53 -34.46
C LYS A 338 7.37 -19.25 -35.07
N HIS A 339 7.87 -18.86 -36.24
CA HIS A 339 7.38 -17.67 -36.96
C HIS A 339 5.87 -17.67 -37.22
N SER A 340 5.26 -18.85 -37.42
CA SER A 340 3.80 -19.00 -37.58
C SER A 340 2.96 -18.76 -36.31
N ARG A 341 3.58 -18.37 -35.19
CA ARG A 341 2.95 -18.09 -33.89
C ARG A 341 3.22 -16.68 -33.36
N VAL A 342 3.92 -15.84 -34.12
CA VAL A 342 4.16 -14.43 -33.74
C VAL A 342 2.82 -13.69 -33.71
N GLY A 343 2.52 -13.03 -32.58
CA GLY A 343 1.27 -12.33 -32.35
C GLY A 343 0.06 -13.24 -32.13
N ASN A 344 0.22 -14.53 -31.84
CA ASN A 344 -0.91 -15.42 -31.63
C ASN A 344 -1.71 -15.05 -30.36
N ALA A 345 -2.95 -14.60 -30.53
CA ALA A 345 -3.88 -14.22 -29.47
C ALA A 345 -5.27 -14.83 -29.73
N VAL A 346 -6.00 -15.20 -28.66
CA VAL A 346 -7.28 -15.89 -28.78
C VAL A 346 -8.37 -14.90 -29.22
N GLY A 347 -9.00 -15.16 -30.37
CA GLY A 347 -10.12 -14.36 -30.87
C GLY A 347 -9.76 -12.97 -31.42
N LEU A 348 -8.46 -12.64 -31.55
CA LEU A 348 -7.99 -11.34 -31.99
C LEU A 348 -7.12 -11.46 -33.26
N ASP A 349 -7.42 -10.66 -34.27
CA ASP A 349 -6.51 -10.37 -35.38
C ASP A 349 -5.43 -9.40 -34.88
N THR A 350 -4.39 -9.95 -34.26
CA THR A 350 -3.30 -9.17 -33.66
C THR A 350 -2.55 -8.31 -34.69
N PRO A 351 -2.19 -8.80 -35.90
CA PRO A 351 -1.51 -7.98 -36.89
C PRO A 351 -2.33 -6.76 -37.33
N ALA A 352 -3.60 -6.94 -37.71
CA ALA A 352 -4.45 -5.81 -38.13
C ALA A 352 -4.77 -4.87 -36.95
N SER A 353 -4.87 -5.41 -35.73
CA SER A 353 -5.12 -4.59 -34.53
C SER A 353 -3.90 -3.77 -34.12
N ALA A 354 -2.69 -4.31 -34.26
CA ALA A 354 -1.46 -3.56 -34.02
C ALA A 354 -1.27 -2.42 -35.03
N VAL A 355 -1.58 -2.62 -36.32
CA VAL A 355 -1.57 -1.52 -37.31
C VAL A 355 -2.57 -0.42 -36.93
N ARG A 356 -3.81 -0.78 -36.56
CA ARG A 356 -4.81 0.20 -36.08
C ARG A 356 -4.36 0.96 -34.83
N VAL A 357 -3.63 0.33 -33.92
CA VAL A 357 -3.01 1.00 -32.76
C VAL A 357 -1.90 1.96 -33.19
N LEU A 358 -1.06 1.57 -34.15
CA LEU A 358 -0.01 2.45 -34.70
C LEU A 358 -0.59 3.68 -35.43
N ASP A 359 -1.66 3.50 -36.21
CA ASP A 359 -2.42 4.58 -36.82
C ASP A 359 -2.99 5.54 -35.76
N ALA A 360 -3.69 5.01 -34.75
CA ALA A 360 -4.26 5.81 -33.67
C ALA A 360 -3.19 6.57 -32.86
N LEU A 361 -2.02 5.96 -32.62
CA LEU A 361 -0.88 6.62 -31.99
C LEU A 361 -0.30 7.74 -32.86
N ARG A 362 -0.12 7.52 -34.17
CA ARG A 362 0.32 8.57 -35.11
C ARG A 362 -0.66 9.75 -35.08
N ASP A 363 -1.96 9.48 -35.19
CA ASP A 363 -3.00 10.50 -35.26
C ASP A 363 -3.15 11.25 -33.92
N ALA A 364 -2.83 10.60 -32.78
CA ALA A 364 -2.68 11.22 -31.47
C ALA A 364 -1.32 11.95 -31.24
N GLY A 365 -0.48 12.07 -32.28
CA GLY A 365 0.76 12.86 -32.26
C GLY A 365 1.98 12.16 -31.66
N TYR A 366 2.00 10.82 -31.59
CA TYR A 366 3.19 10.06 -31.19
C TYR A 366 4.20 9.96 -32.34
N GLY A 367 5.50 9.84 -32.00
CA GLY A 367 6.61 9.73 -32.95
C GLY A 367 6.68 8.37 -33.67
N VAL A 368 5.66 8.03 -34.47
CA VAL A 368 5.59 6.78 -35.24
C VAL A 368 6.24 6.98 -36.61
N HIS A 369 7.28 6.19 -36.91
CA HIS A 369 8.07 6.29 -38.14
C HIS A 369 8.32 4.89 -38.73
N GLY A 370 8.37 4.77 -40.06
CA GLY A 370 8.69 3.50 -40.73
C GLY A 370 7.73 2.36 -40.38
N TYR A 371 6.46 2.68 -40.12
CA TYR A 371 5.43 1.70 -39.78
C TYR A 371 4.96 0.92 -41.03
N PRO A 372 4.30 -0.24 -40.87
CA PRO A 372 3.79 -1.05 -41.99
C PRO A 372 2.39 -0.61 -42.43
N ASP A 373 2.06 -0.79 -43.71
CA ASP A 373 0.79 -0.43 -44.32
C ASP A 373 -0.35 -1.40 -43.94
N ASN A 374 -0.02 -2.63 -43.52
CA ASN A 374 -0.98 -3.67 -43.17
C ASN A 374 -0.37 -4.75 -42.24
N GLY A 375 -1.23 -5.65 -41.75
CA GLY A 375 -0.86 -6.68 -40.78
C GLY A 375 0.13 -7.72 -41.33
N ASP A 376 0.00 -8.12 -42.60
CA ASP A 376 0.92 -9.08 -43.23
C ASP A 376 2.33 -8.49 -43.31
N GLU A 377 2.43 -7.21 -43.72
CA GLU A 377 3.70 -6.49 -43.75
C GLU A 377 4.31 -6.33 -42.34
N LEU A 378 3.51 -6.03 -41.32
CA LEU A 378 3.99 -5.99 -39.93
C LEU A 378 4.66 -7.30 -39.53
N ILE A 379 4.02 -8.44 -39.81
CA ILE A 379 4.54 -9.76 -39.44
C ILE A 379 5.77 -10.13 -40.28
N HIS A 380 5.78 -9.84 -41.59
CA HIS A 380 6.97 -10.04 -42.42
C HIS A 380 8.16 -9.22 -41.93
N ARG A 381 7.98 -7.91 -41.66
CA ARG A 381 9.06 -7.05 -41.13
C ARG A 381 9.56 -7.54 -39.76
N LEU A 382 8.69 -8.04 -38.88
CA LEU A 382 9.08 -8.62 -37.58
C LEU A 382 9.88 -9.93 -37.74
N ILE A 383 9.52 -10.78 -38.70
CA ILE A 383 10.24 -12.02 -39.02
C ILE A 383 11.62 -11.70 -39.64
N GLU A 384 11.67 -10.78 -40.60
CA GLU A 384 12.91 -10.33 -41.25
C GLU A 384 13.89 -9.69 -40.27
N ALA A 385 13.40 -8.92 -39.29
CA ALA A 385 14.21 -8.30 -38.23
C ALA A 385 14.88 -9.30 -37.26
N GLY A 386 14.52 -10.60 -37.33
CA GLY A 386 15.14 -11.68 -36.56
C GLY A 386 14.27 -12.18 -35.41
N GLY A 387 13.34 -13.08 -35.72
CA GLY A 387 12.57 -13.81 -34.70
C GLY A 387 13.41 -14.81 -33.89
N HIS A 388 12.82 -15.36 -32.83
CA HIS A 388 13.45 -16.39 -31.98
C HIS A 388 13.36 -17.83 -32.55
N ASP A 389 13.00 -17.98 -33.83
CA ASP A 389 12.90 -19.27 -34.50
C ASP A 389 14.29 -19.72 -34.97
N VAL A 390 14.91 -20.65 -34.23
CA VAL A 390 16.28 -21.13 -34.48
C VAL A 390 16.46 -21.89 -35.81
N GLU A 391 15.37 -22.27 -36.49
CA GLU A 391 15.40 -22.86 -37.83
C GLU A 391 15.63 -21.78 -38.91
N TRP A 392 15.28 -20.53 -38.63
CA TRP A 392 15.24 -19.42 -39.60
C TRP A 392 16.14 -18.22 -39.22
N LEU A 393 16.58 -18.13 -37.97
CA LEU A 393 17.45 -17.07 -37.47
C LEU A 393 18.88 -17.22 -38.03
N THR A 394 19.25 -16.33 -38.95
CA THR A 394 20.57 -16.30 -39.59
C THR A 394 21.62 -15.55 -38.76
N GLU A 395 22.91 -15.83 -39.00
CA GLU A 395 24.01 -15.08 -38.38
C GLU A 395 24.02 -13.61 -38.84
N ASP A 396 23.60 -13.33 -40.08
CA ASP A 396 23.48 -11.97 -40.61
C ASP A 396 22.37 -11.18 -39.91
N GLN A 397 21.22 -11.78 -39.60
CA GLN A 397 20.17 -11.12 -38.78
C GLN A 397 20.65 -10.83 -37.36
N LEU A 398 21.35 -11.78 -36.73
CA LEU A 398 21.98 -11.56 -35.41
C LEU A 398 23.05 -10.46 -35.46
N ALA A 399 23.76 -10.31 -36.57
CA ALA A 399 24.72 -9.23 -36.79
C ALA A 399 24.04 -7.89 -37.12
N ALA A 400 22.92 -7.90 -37.84
CA ALA A 400 22.15 -6.71 -38.22
C ALA A 400 21.23 -6.19 -37.10
N ALA A 401 21.00 -6.97 -36.03
CA ALA A 401 20.15 -6.59 -34.92
C ALA A 401 20.50 -5.16 -34.41
N PRO A 402 19.56 -4.21 -34.40
CA PRO A 402 19.80 -2.88 -33.82
C PRO A 402 19.70 -2.92 -32.28
N ALA A 403 18.88 -3.85 -31.78
CA ALA A 403 18.48 -4.02 -30.40
C ALA A 403 19.25 -5.16 -29.76
N ARG A 404 19.94 -4.84 -28.66
CA ARG A 404 21.13 -5.56 -28.25
C ARG A 404 21.42 -5.22 -26.74
N VAL A 405 22.46 -5.77 -26.06
CA VAL A 405 22.72 -5.68 -24.60
C VAL A 405 24.21 -5.89 -24.24
N PRO A 406 24.92 -4.98 -23.51
CA PRO A 406 26.34 -5.20 -23.16
C PRO A 406 26.47 -6.09 -21.92
N LEU A 407 27.39 -7.06 -21.93
CA LEU A 407 27.50 -8.02 -20.83
C LEU A 407 27.83 -7.37 -19.47
N ALA A 408 28.57 -6.27 -19.46
CA ALA A 408 28.86 -5.52 -18.24
C ALA A 408 27.58 -4.93 -17.62
N ASP A 409 26.72 -4.30 -18.44
CA ASP A 409 25.46 -3.72 -18.00
C ASP A 409 24.48 -4.81 -17.57
N TYR A 410 24.36 -5.89 -18.34
CA TYR A 410 23.54 -7.02 -17.95
C TYR A 410 23.98 -7.60 -16.60
N ARG A 411 25.30 -7.81 -16.39
CA ARG A 411 25.82 -8.28 -15.09
C ARG A 411 25.54 -7.28 -13.96
N ALA A 412 25.63 -5.98 -14.23
CA ALA A 412 25.31 -4.94 -13.25
C ALA A 412 23.81 -4.86 -12.91
N TRP A 413 22.92 -5.35 -13.78
CA TRP A 413 21.48 -5.50 -13.50
C TRP A 413 21.17 -6.84 -12.81
N PHE A 414 21.74 -7.94 -13.31
CA PHE A 414 21.62 -9.29 -12.77
C PHE A 414 22.13 -9.39 -11.32
N ALA A 415 23.20 -8.66 -10.98
CA ALA A 415 23.72 -8.58 -9.62
C ALA A 415 22.78 -7.87 -8.62
N LYS A 416 21.74 -7.17 -9.10
CA LYS A 416 20.70 -6.51 -8.27
C LYS A 416 19.45 -7.36 -8.10
N LEU A 417 19.37 -8.51 -8.77
CA LEU A 417 18.30 -9.47 -8.51
C LEU A 417 18.51 -10.12 -7.15
N ASP A 418 17.42 -10.63 -6.60
CA ASP A 418 17.45 -11.48 -5.42
C ASP A 418 18.42 -12.67 -5.61
N PRO A 419 19.23 -13.04 -4.60
CA PRO A 419 20.18 -14.15 -4.71
C PRO A 419 19.54 -15.48 -5.13
N GLU A 420 18.37 -15.86 -4.59
CA GLU A 420 17.73 -17.14 -4.89
C GLU A 420 17.26 -17.19 -6.34
N LEU A 421 16.63 -16.10 -6.81
CA LEU A 421 16.27 -15.95 -8.22
C LEU A 421 17.50 -16.02 -9.14
N ARG A 422 18.59 -15.34 -8.75
CA ARG A 422 19.83 -15.30 -9.52
C ARG A 422 20.49 -16.68 -9.61
N ASP A 423 20.48 -17.42 -8.52
CA ASP A 423 21.10 -18.75 -8.42
C ASP A 423 20.25 -19.78 -9.18
N ALA A 424 18.92 -19.75 -9.06
CA ALA A 424 17.99 -20.56 -9.87
C ALA A 424 18.10 -20.27 -11.38
N MET A 425 18.25 -19.00 -11.78
CA MET A 425 18.55 -18.64 -13.17
C MET A 425 19.91 -19.19 -13.63
N THR A 426 20.91 -19.17 -12.75
CA THR A 426 22.27 -19.66 -13.05
C THR A 426 22.33 -21.18 -13.13
N GLU A 427 21.50 -21.90 -12.36
CA GLU A 427 21.34 -23.36 -12.46
C GLU A 427 20.65 -23.75 -13.79
N ALA A 428 19.54 -23.09 -14.13
CA ALA A 428 18.76 -23.41 -15.32
C ALA A 428 19.42 -23.02 -16.65
N TRP A 429 20.12 -21.86 -16.68
CA TRP A 429 20.63 -21.24 -17.92
C TRP A 429 22.16 -21.04 -17.95
N GLY A 430 22.83 -21.24 -16.80
CA GLY A 430 24.26 -21.04 -16.64
C GLY A 430 24.67 -19.58 -16.39
N GLU A 431 25.92 -19.41 -15.97
CA GLU A 431 26.59 -18.10 -15.78
C GLU A 431 26.39 -17.13 -16.97
N PRO A 432 26.21 -15.81 -16.76
CA PRO A 432 26.11 -14.81 -17.83
C PRO A 432 27.32 -14.76 -18.78
N ARG A 433 27.13 -15.07 -20.08
CA ARG A 433 28.21 -15.22 -21.08
C ARG A 433 28.13 -14.23 -22.23
N ALA A 434 29.27 -14.02 -22.87
CA ALA A 434 29.44 -13.13 -24.04
C ALA A 434 29.14 -13.78 -25.41
N ARG A 435 28.73 -15.06 -25.43
CA ARG A 435 28.46 -15.83 -26.66
C ARG A 435 27.70 -17.12 -26.32
N CYS A 436 26.65 -17.43 -27.07
CA CYS A 436 25.99 -18.75 -27.06
C CYS A 436 26.68 -19.64 -28.09
N THR A 437 27.11 -20.85 -27.73
CA THR A 437 27.67 -21.83 -28.68
C THR A 437 26.54 -22.60 -29.37
N SER A 438 26.80 -23.13 -30.58
CA SER A 438 25.79 -23.79 -31.43
C SER A 438 25.06 -24.97 -30.77
N THR A 439 25.66 -25.58 -29.75
CA THR A 439 25.11 -26.68 -28.95
C THR A 439 24.21 -26.27 -27.78
N ALA A 440 24.11 -24.97 -27.46
CA ALA A 440 23.35 -24.44 -26.31
C ALA A 440 22.15 -23.55 -26.71
N ARG A 441 21.67 -23.65 -27.96
CA ARG A 441 20.67 -22.74 -28.54
C ARG A 441 19.30 -22.75 -27.86
N THR A 442 18.97 -23.77 -27.08
CA THR A 442 17.72 -23.89 -26.31
C THR A 442 17.82 -23.39 -24.88
N SER A 443 19.02 -23.06 -24.37
CA SER A 443 19.25 -22.79 -22.94
C SER A 443 20.03 -21.49 -22.66
N CYS A 444 20.06 -20.54 -23.59
CA CYS A 444 20.63 -19.21 -23.39
C CYS A 444 19.52 -18.19 -23.05
N TRP A 445 19.17 -18.04 -21.75
CA TRP A 445 18.47 -16.84 -21.25
C TRP A 445 19.36 -16.07 -20.25
N PRO A 446 19.55 -14.74 -20.41
CA PRO A 446 19.02 -13.89 -21.48
C PRO A 446 19.57 -14.32 -22.85
N PRO A 447 18.94 -13.90 -23.96
CA PRO A 447 19.55 -14.02 -25.27
C PRO A 447 20.98 -13.48 -25.19
N CYS A 448 21.96 -14.32 -25.50
CA CYS A 448 23.34 -14.07 -25.12
C CYS A 448 23.84 -12.72 -25.64
N GLY A 449 24.49 -11.97 -24.76
CA GLY A 449 25.25 -10.79 -25.14
C GLY A 449 26.49 -11.16 -25.93
N SER A 450 26.34 -11.45 -27.23
CA SER A 450 27.33 -10.98 -28.23
C SER A 450 27.57 -9.46 -28.03
N GLY A 451 28.51 -8.81 -28.70
CA GLY A 451 28.84 -7.39 -28.41
C GLY A 451 27.78 -6.40 -28.92
N THR A 452 26.92 -5.93 -28.02
CA THR A 452 25.49 -5.69 -28.30
C THR A 452 25.06 -4.55 -27.33
N SER A 453 24.18 -3.60 -27.69
CA SER A 453 23.69 -2.47 -26.83
C SER A 453 22.18 -2.12 -26.97
N TRP A 454 21.55 -1.64 -25.90
CA TRP A 454 20.23 -0.97 -25.94
C TRP A 454 20.37 0.54 -26.18
#